data_AF-A0A955ZRA6-F1
#
_entry.id   AF-A0A955ZRA6-F1
#
_cell.length_a   1.000
_cell.length_b   1.000
_cell.length_c   1.000
_cell.angle_alpha   90.00
_cell.angle_beta   90.00
_cell.angle_gamma   90.00
#
_symmetry.space_group_name_H-M   'P 1'
#
loop_
_entity.id
_entity.type
_entity.pdbx_description
1 polymer ?
#
loop_
_entity_poly.entity_id
_entity_poly.type
_entity_poly.pdbx_seq_one_letter_code
_entity_poly.pdbx_strand_id
1 'polypeptide(L)'
;MRLTILLVIMMGPLSVLDYVWMTEAKAQSGLTSQKTTTESPLVPSEATIKADPVCDPSRRPKIKKIEPDEFQAGAKVVIIGEDFGQKKECLHSVTFGYENAKDFTLKGNERIEATAPDNLSTGMIFVNVETGGGSVRSAVLVKKKE
;
A
#
# COMPACT_ATOMS: atom_id res chain seq x y z
N MET A 1 67.41 26.44 -14.09
CA MET A 1 66.48 25.83 -15.07
C MET A 1 65.08 26.37 -14.73
N ARG A 2 64.52 27.36 -15.43
CA ARG A 2 63.80 27.26 -16.73
C ARG A 2 62.86 26.03 -16.72
N LEU A 3 61.54 26.11 -16.89
CA LEU A 3 60.80 26.91 -17.87
C LEU A 3 59.27 26.96 -17.58
N THR A 4 58.67 28.09 -17.93
CA THR A 4 57.26 28.56 -17.96
C THR A 4 56.24 27.68 -18.72
N ILE A 5 54.92 27.84 -18.44
CA ILE A 5 53.90 28.39 -19.37
C ILE A 5 52.49 28.47 -18.71
N LEU A 6 51.91 29.67 -18.74
CA LEU A 6 50.50 30.04 -18.53
C LEU A 6 49.72 29.88 -19.85
N LEU A 7 48.50 29.35 -19.87
CA LEU A 7 47.48 29.76 -20.86
C LEU A 7 46.01 29.38 -20.50
N VAL A 8 45.22 30.43 -20.21
CA VAL A 8 43.85 30.72 -20.68
C VAL A 8 42.62 29.97 -20.12
N ILE A 9 41.83 30.78 -19.41
CA ILE A 9 40.41 30.70 -19.09
C ILE A 9 39.57 30.90 -20.36
N MET A 10 38.57 30.05 -20.65
CA MET A 10 37.35 30.48 -21.37
C MET A 10 36.17 29.52 -21.15
N MET A 11 35.08 30.11 -20.64
CA MET A 11 33.67 29.91 -21.03
C MET A 11 33.04 28.50 -20.91
N GLY A 12 32.19 28.34 -19.89
CA GLY A 12 31.21 27.25 -19.82
C GLY A 12 29.93 27.53 -20.62
N PRO A 13 28.90 26.68 -20.49
CA PRO A 13 27.54 27.06 -20.84
C PRO A 13 26.61 27.02 -19.62
N LEU A 14 26.09 28.20 -19.28
CA LEU A 14 24.72 28.37 -18.80
C LEU A 14 23.79 28.06 -19.98
N SER A 15 22.73 27.28 -19.76
CA SER A 15 21.34 27.65 -20.07
C SER A 15 20.41 26.44 -20.07
N VAL A 16 19.44 26.50 -19.13
CA VAL A 16 18.01 26.14 -19.22
C VAL A 16 17.60 25.01 -20.16
N LEU A 17 17.10 23.90 -19.60
CA LEU A 17 15.66 23.70 -19.36
C LEU A 17 14.89 23.81 -20.67
N ASP A 18 14.55 22.66 -21.29
CA ASP A 18 13.21 22.46 -21.84
C ASP A 18 12.99 21.08 -22.52
N TYR A 19 11.77 20.60 -22.30
CA TYR A 19 11.00 19.57 -23.03
C TYR A 19 11.37 18.08 -22.92
N VAL A 20 10.71 17.47 -21.93
CA VAL A 20 9.98 16.18 -22.08
C VAL A 20 9.20 16.17 -23.40
N TRP A 21 9.41 15.17 -24.26
CA TRP A 21 8.35 14.65 -25.13
C TRP A 21 8.59 13.20 -25.58
N MET A 22 7.64 12.35 -25.16
CA MET A 22 7.06 11.20 -25.85
C MET A 22 7.98 10.21 -26.58
N THR A 23 8.11 9.02 -26.00
CA THR A 23 8.49 7.80 -26.72
C THR A 23 7.26 6.89 -26.88
N GLU A 24 6.69 6.88 -28.09
CA GLU A 24 5.94 5.73 -28.59
C GLU A 24 6.81 4.92 -29.55
N ALA A 25 6.76 3.62 -29.35
CA ALA A 25 7.59 2.60 -29.97
C ALA A 25 7.23 2.32 -31.44
N LYS A 26 8.24 1.91 -32.24
CA LYS A 26 8.01 0.92 -33.31
C LYS A 26 9.27 0.11 -33.61
N ALA A 27 9.04 -1.19 -33.73
CA ALA A 27 9.98 -2.29 -33.82
C ALA A 27 10.72 -2.40 -35.17
N GLN A 28 11.83 -3.18 -35.23
CA GLN A 28 11.89 -4.52 -35.84
C GLN A 28 13.32 -5.02 -36.13
N SER A 29 13.41 -6.36 -36.21
CA SER A 29 14.48 -7.23 -36.75
C SER A 29 15.73 -7.41 -35.87
N GLY A 30 16.26 -8.60 -35.63
CA GLY A 30 16.01 -9.93 -36.19
C GLY A 30 17.34 -10.71 -36.22
N LEU A 31 17.39 -11.80 -35.45
CA LEU A 31 18.21 -13.03 -35.59
C LEU A 31 19.76 -12.97 -35.68
N THR A 32 20.45 -13.57 -34.69
CA THR A 32 21.40 -14.69 -34.90
C THR A 32 21.92 -15.30 -33.58
N SER A 33 21.79 -16.63 -33.53
CA SER A 33 22.53 -17.68 -32.80
C SER A 33 22.53 -17.81 -31.28
N GLN A 34 22.00 -18.97 -30.89
CA GLN A 34 22.01 -19.63 -29.60
C GLN A 34 23.42 -20.06 -29.14
N LYS A 35 23.70 -19.95 -27.84
CA LYS A 35 24.42 -20.98 -27.09
C LYS A 35 23.94 -20.99 -25.64
N THR A 36 23.27 -22.08 -25.28
CA THR A 36 22.72 -22.41 -23.97
C THR A 36 23.81 -22.50 -22.89
N THR A 37 23.59 -21.86 -21.74
CA THR A 37 23.69 -22.42 -20.38
C THR A 37 23.08 -21.40 -19.39
N THR A 38 21.83 -21.68 -18.99
CA THR A 38 21.32 -21.66 -17.61
C THR A 38 22.08 -20.74 -16.64
N GLU A 39 21.57 -19.58 -16.24
CA GLU A 39 20.44 -19.35 -15.33
C GLU A 39 19.90 -17.94 -15.62
N SER A 40 18.67 -17.83 -16.11
CA SER A 40 17.93 -16.57 -16.18
C SER A 40 16.66 -16.81 -15.36
N PRO A 41 16.29 -15.93 -14.41
CA PRO A 41 15.15 -16.18 -13.54
C PRO A 41 13.91 -16.33 -14.41
N LEU A 42 13.49 -17.59 -14.54
CA LEU A 42 12.26 -17.97 -15.20
C LEU A 42 11.14 -17.18 -14.54
N VAL A 43 10.49 -16.31 -15.31
CA VAL A 43 9.09 -16.00 -15.07
C VAL A 43 8.37 -17.33 -15.10
N PRO A 44 7.84 -17.86 -13.98
CA PRO A 44 7.03 -19.06 -14.02
C PRO A 44 5.66 -18.60 -14.53
N SER A 45 5.42 -18.81 -15.82
CA SER A 45 4.07 -18.87 -16.35
C SER A 45 3.44 -20.17 -15.85
N GLU A 46 2.33 -20.00 -15.11
CA GLU A 46 1.27 -21.00 -14.95
C GLU A 46 1.67 -22.39 -14.44
N ALA A 47 2.03 -22.49 -13.16
CA ALA A 47 1.83 -23.71 -12.38
C ALA A 47 1.71 -23.39 -10.89
N THR A 48 0.47 -23.35 -10.40
CA THR A 48 0.08 -23.38 -8.99
C THR A 48 0.66 -22.26 -8.12
N ILE A 49 0.20 -21.01 -8.34
CA ILE A 49 -0.20 -20.25 -7.15
C ILE A 49 -1.34 -21.09 -6.60
N LYS A 50 -1.07 -21.89 -5.55
CA LYS A 50 -2.15 -22.30 -4.67
C LYS A 50 -2.82 -20.97 -4.33
N ALA A 51 -4.00 -20.73 -4.90
CA ALA A 51 -4.95 -19.84 -4.29
C ALA A 51 -5.22 -20.51 -2.95
N ASP A 52 -4.31 -20.28 -1.99
CA ASP A 52 -4.50 -20.70 -0.63
C ASP A 52 -5.83 -20.00 -0.30
N PRO A 53 -6.89 -20.75 0.00
CA PRO A 53 -8.28 -20.25 0.09
C PRO A 53 -8.48 -19.46 1.38
N VAL A 54 -7.60 -18.50 1.58
CA VAL A 54 -7.31 -17.84 2.82
C VAL A 54 -7.81 -16.43 2.73
N CYS A 55 -7.49 -15.76 1.62
CA CYS A 55 -8.01 -14.45 1.25
C CYS A 55 -8.64 -14.57 -0.14
N ASP A 56 -9.96 -14.66 -0.21
CA ASP A 56 -10.71 -14.69 -1.46
C ASP A 56 -10.90 -13.25 -1.98
N PRO A 57 -10.22 -12.83 -3.07
CA PRO A 57 -10.31 -11.46 -3.58
C PRO A 57 -11.68 -11.12 -4.19
N SER A 58 -12.54 -12.13 -4.40
CA SER A 58 -13.89 -11.96 -4.94
C SER A 58 -14.89 -11.59 -3.85
N ARG A 59 -14.59 -11.88 -2.57
CA ARG A 59 -15.46 -11.54 -1.45
C ARG A 59 -15.16 -10.14 -0.96
N ARG A 60 -16.15 -9.26 -1.09
CA ARG A 60 -16.03 -7.87 -0.63
C ARG A 60 -16.34 -7.82 0.86
N PRO A 61 -15.43 -7.28 1.69
CA PRO A 61 -15.72 -7.11 3.12
C PRO A 61 -16.92 -6.18 3.32
N LYS A 62 -17.60 -6.31 4.46
CA LYS A 62 -18.70 -5.40 4.85
C LYS A 62 -18.62 -5.12 6.34
N ILE A 63 -18.79 -3.84 6.72
CA ILE A 63 -18.90 -3.46 8.13
C ILE A 63 -20.39 -3.42 8.48
N LYS A 64 -20.81 -4.22 9.49
CA LYS A 64 -22.18 -4.23 10.02
C LYS A 64 -22.34 -3.24 11.17
N LYS A 65 -21.38 -3.23 12.09
CA LYS A 65 -21.41 -2.40 13.30
C LYS A 65 -20.01 -2.19 13.85
N ILE A 66 -19.81 -1.07 14.53
CA ILE A 66 -18.61 -0.82 15.34
C ILE A 66 -19.06 -0.62 16.79
N GLU A 67 -18.42 -1.31 17.72
CA GLU A 67 -18.74 -1.26 19.14
C GLU A 67 -17.48 -0.94 19.96
N PRO A 68 -17.49 0.15 20.76
CA PRO A 68 -18.49 1.21 20.79
C PRO A 68 -18.50 2.07 19.49
N ASP A 69 -19.64 2.64 19.15
CA ASP A 69 -19.82 3.61 18.05
C ASP A 69 -19.30 5.01 18.42
N GLU A 70 -19.22 5.29 19.71
CA GLU A 70 -18.65 6.50 20.30
C GLU A 70 -17.47 6.17 21.23
N PHE A 71 -16.27 6.68 20.94
CA PHE A 71 -15.07 6.39 21.73
C PHE A 71 -14.08 7.55 21.77
N GLN A 72 -13.08 7.47 22.65
CA GLN A 72 -11.99 8.45 22.75
C GLN A 72 -10.72 7.92 22.08
N ALA A 73 -9.76 8.79 21.77
CA ALA A 73 -8.44 8.40 21.29
C ALA A 73 -7.77 7.38 22.26
N GLY A 74 -7.12 6.35 21.70
CA GLY A 74 -6.52 5.26 22.48
C GLY A 74 -7.48 4.13 22.90
N ALA A 75 -8.80 4.26 22.66
CA ALA A 75 -9.77 3.24 23.03
C ALA A 75 -9.67 1.98 22.17
N LYS A 76 -10.10 0.84 22.74
CA LYS A 76 -10.30 -0.40 21.98
C LYS A 76 -11.69 -0.40 21.35
N VAL A 77 -11.75 -0.74 20.07
CA VAL A 77 -12.98 -0.85 19.30
C VAL A 77 -13.08 -2.23 18.65
N VAL A 78 -14.30 -2.71 18.54
CA VAL A 78 -14.63 -3.99 17.91
C VAL A 78 -15.42 -3.69 16.65
N ILE A 79 -14.84 -4.03 15.50
CA ILE A 79 -15.47 -3.88 14.20
C ILE A 79 -16.11 -5.23 13.86
N ILE A 80 -17.43 -5.24 13.74
CA ILE A 80 -18.25 -6.41 13.42
C ILE A 80 -18.71 -6.28 11.97
N GLY A 81 -18.59 -7.34 11.21
CA GLY A 81 -18.83 -7.33 9.77
C GLY A 81 -18.86 -8.71 9.16
N GLU A 82 -18.56 -8.78 7.87
CA GLU A 82 -18.51 -9.99 7.07
C GLU A 82 -17.31 -9.94 6.11
N ASP A 83 -16.83 -11.12 5.73
CA ASP A 83 -15.80 -11.31 4.70
C ASP A 83 -14.48 -10.55 4.94
N PHE A 84 -14.05 -10.40 6.21
CA PHE A 84 -12.74 -9.82 6.54
C PHE A 84 -11.55 -10.75 6.27
N GLY A 85 -11.81 -11.99 5.87
CA GLY A 85 -10.82 -13.05 5.67
C GLY A 85 -10.69 -13.97 6.88
N GLN A 86 -10.20 -15.20 6.66
CA GLN A 86 -10.09 -16.19 7.75
C GLN A 86 -8.75 -16.14 8.50
N LYS A 87 -7.72 -15.59 7.87
CA LYS A 87 -6.39 -15.42 8.45
C LYS A 87 -6.00 -13.96 8.55
N LYS A 88 -5.13 -13.65 9.52
CA LYS A 88 -4.62 -12.30 9.77
C LYS A 88 -3.93 -11.68 8.55
N GLU A 89 -3.29 -12.50 7.70
CA GLU A 89 -2.64 -12.04 6.46
C GLU A 89 -3.60 -11.41 5.44
N CYS A 90 -4.90 -11.67 5.57
CA CYS A 90 -5.93 -11.07 4.70
C CYS A 90 -6.32 -9.66 5.10
N LEU A 91 -6.03 -9.27 6.34
CA LEU A 91 -6.31 -7.94 6.86
C LEU A 91 -5.04 -7.10 6.67
N HIS A 92 -5.07 -6.23 5.66
CA HIS A 92 -3.91 -5.42 5.28
C HIS A 92 -3.73 -4.23 6.22
N SER A 93 -4.80 -3.45 6.44
CA SER A 93 -4.74 -2.25 7.25
C SER A 93 -6.09 -1.90 7.88
N VAL A 94 -6.03 -1.19 9.01
CA VAL A 94 -7.18 -0.53 9.63
C VAL A 94 -6.76 0.90 9.92
N THR A 95 -7.51 1.86 9.40
CA THR A 95 -7.25 3.29 9.56
C THR A 95 -8.47 3.98 10.16
N PHE A 96 -8.20 4.96 11.01
CA PHE A 96 -9.17 5.79 11.70
C PHE A 96 -9.00 7.23 11.19
N GLY A 97 -9.86 7.64 10.26
CA GLY A 97 -9.70 8.90 9.54
C GLY A 97 -8.41 8.88 8.71
N TYR A 98 -7.43 9.68 9.12
CA TYR A 98 -6.12 9.77 8.49
C TYR A 98 -5.02 9.01 9.23
N GLU A 99 -5.33 8.45 10.40
CA GLU A 99 -4.36 7.81 11.28
C GLU A 99 -4.47 6.28 11.20
N ASN A 100 -3.33 5.59 11.26
CA ASN A 100 -3.34 4.12 11.31
C ASN A 100 -3.74 3.62 12.71
N ALA A 101 -4.44 2.49 12.78
CA ALA A 101 -4.68 1.81 14.04
C ALA A 101 -3.35 1.48 14.74
N LYS A 102 -3.31 1.64 16.06
CA LYS A 102 -2.11 1.31 16.86
C LYS A 102 -1.83 -0.20 16.83
N ASP A 103 -2.91 -0.97 16.95
CA ASP A 103 -2.90 -2.42 16.89
C ASP A 103 -4.22 -2.90 16.30
N PHE A 104 -4.19 -4.04 15.59
CA PHE A 104 -5.40 -4.73 15.19
C PHE A 104 -5.21 -6.25 15.14
N THR A 105 -6.25 -6.98 15.51
CA THR A 105 -6.30 -8.43 15.51
C THR A 105 -7.59 -8.90 14.88
N LEU A 106 -7.47 -9.74 13.86
CA LEU A 106 -8.61 -10.41 13.24
C LEU A 106 -9.05 -11.58 14.12
N LYS A 107 -10.33 -11.61 14.51
CA LYS A 107 -10.97 -12.64 15.33
C LYS A 107 -12.00 -13.40 14.49
N GLY A 108 -11.50 -14.16 13.52
CA GLY A 108 -12.33 -14.84 12.53
C GLY A 108 -12.74 -13.91 11.37
N ASN A 109 -13.71 -14.34 10.57
CA ASN A 109 -14.12 -13.65 9.33
C ASN A 109 -15.06 -12.44 9.55
N GLU A 110 -15.62 -12.30 10.74
CA GLU A 110 -16.69 -11.31 11.02
C GLU A 110 -16.31 -10.29 12.12
N ARG A 111 -15.13 -10.40 12.72
CA ARG A 111 -14.76 -9.57 13.88
C ARG A 111 -13.31 -9.13 13.83
N ILE A 112 -13.07 -7.84 14.02
CA ILE A 112 -11.74 -7.24 14.14
C ILE A 112 -11.70 -6.47 15.47
N GLU A 113 -10.69 -6.74 16.28
CA GLU A 113 -10.36 -5.92 17.44
C GLU A 113 -9.28 -4.93 17.04
N ALA A 114 -9.56 -3.64 17.10
CA ALA A 114 -8.61 -2.59 16.76
C ALA A 114 -8.45 -1.60 17.92
N THR A 115 -7.24 -1.07 18.07
CA THR A 115 -6.93 -0.02 19.03
C THR A 115 -6.78 1.30 18.28
N ALA A 116 -7.62 2.26 18.64
CA ALA A 116 -7.60 3.59 18.08
C ALA A 116 -6.29 4.32 18.45
N PRO A 117 -5.69 5.13 17.56
CA PRO A 117 -4.46 5.85 17.88
C PRO A 117 -4.70 6.97 18.90
N ASP A 118 -3.62 7.39 19.58
CA ASP A 118 -3.66 8.38 20.65
C ASP A 118 -3.85 9.82 20.12
N ASN A 119 -3.48 10.07 18.87
CA ASN A 119 -3.53 11.36 18.17
C ASN A 119 -4.77 11.53 17.27
N LEU A 120 -5.88 10.86 17.58
CA LEU A 120 -7.11 11.01 16.81
C LEU A 120 -7.74 12.39 16.94
N SER A 121 -8.20 12.91 15.80
CA SER A 121 -9.07 14.09 15.76
C SER A 121 -10.45 13.76 16.33
N THR A 122 -10.98 14.67 17.14
CA THR A 122 -12.33 14.58 17.69
C THR A 122 -13.37 14.92 16.62
N GLY A 123 -14.54 14.29 16.70
CA GLY A 123 -15.65 14.48 15.76
C GLY A 123 -15.99 13.21 15.00
N MET A 124 -16.80 13.35 13.95
CA MET A 124 -17.14 12.22 13.08
C MET A 124 -15.96 11.89 12.16
N ILE A 125 -15.50 10.64 12.22
CA ILE A 125 -14.43 10.13 11.34
C ILE A 125 -14.89 8.85 10.65
N PHE A 126 -14.18 8.47 9.59
CA PHE A 126 -14.39 7.18 8.93
C PHE A 126 -13.33 6.18 9.37
N VAL A 127 -13.76 5.01 9.83
CA VAL A 127 -12.89 3.83 9.97
C VAL A 127 -12.84 3.13 8.64
N ASN A 128 -11.66 2.96 8.07
CA ASN A 128 -11.44 2.24 6.82
C ASN A 128 -10.68 0.94 7.11
N VAL A 129 -11.16 -0.15 6.54
CA VAL A 129 -10.62 -1.49 6.69
C VAL A 129 -10.25 -1.99 5.30
N GLU A 130 -9.00 -2.39 5.13
CA GLU A 130 -8.48 -2.91 3.87
C GLU A 130 -8.16 -4.38 4.01
N THR A 131 -8.69 -5.17 3.10
CA THR A 131 -8.51 -6.62 3.08
C THR A 131 -8.11 -7.08 1.68
N GLY A 132 -7.68 -8.34 1.53
CA GLY A 132 -7.43 -8.93 0.21
C GLY A 132 -8.67 -8.94 -0.70
N GLY A 133 -9.85 -8.87 -0.10
CA GLY A 133 -11.15 -8.76 -0.77
C GLY A 133 -11.54 -7.34 -1.19
N GLY A 134 -10.76 -6.32 -0.85
CA GLY A 134 -11.06 -4.91 -1.09
C GLY A 134 -11.17 -4.09 0.20
N SER A 135 -11.66 -2.85 0.06
CA SER A 135 -11.72 -1.88 1.16
C SER A 135 -13.15 -1.47 1.49
N VAL A 136 -13.43 -1.27 2.78
CA VAL A 136 -14.71 -0.76 3.28
C VAL A 136 -14.49 0.32 4.32
N ARG A 137 -15.50 1.18 4.48
CA ARG A 137 -15.47 2.25 5.47
C ARG A 137 -16.79 2.38 6.22
N SER A 138 -16.73 2.83 7.47
CA SER A 138 -17.89 3.14 8.30
C SER A 138 -17.63 4.40 9.13
N ALA A 139 -18.66 5.22 9.35
CA ALA A 139 -18.54 6.40 10.21
C ALA A 139 -18.62 6.02 11.70
N VAL A 140 -17.86 6.73 12.53
CA VAL A 140 -17.86 6.62 14.00
C VAL A 140 -17.64 7.99 14.62
N LEU A 141 -18.04 8.17 15.88
CA LEU A 141 -17.85 9.43 16.61
C LEU A 141 -16.70 9.33 17.61
N VAL A 142 -15.69 10.16 17.41
CA VAL A 142 -14.58 10.31 18.37
C VAL A 142 -14.90 11.45 19.33
N LYS A 143 -15.08 11.10 20.61
CA LYS A 143 -15.24 12.07 21.69
C LYS A 143 -13.91 12.66 22.09
N LYS A 144 -13.94 13.88 22.60
CA LYS A 144 -12.79 14.48 23.27
C LYS A 144 -12.42 13.63 24.48
N LYS A 145 -11.11 13.39 24.65
CA LYS A 145 -10.57 12.85 25.89
C LYS A 145 -10.75 13.91 26.97
N GLU A 146 -11.56 13.60 27.97
CA GLU A 146 -11.80 14.48 29.13
C GLU A 146 -10.57 14.52 30.04
#